data_AF-A0A3Q9QTF0-F1
#
_entry.id   AF-A0A3Q9QTF0-F1
#
_cell.length_a   1.000
_cell.length_b   1.000
_cell.length_c   1.000
_cell.angle_alpha   90.00
_cell.angle_beta   90.00
_cell.angle_gamma   90.00
#
_symmetry.space_group_name_H-M   'P 1'
#
loop_
_entity.id
_entity.type
_entity.pdbx_description
1 polymer ?
#
loop_
_entity_poly.entity_id
_entity_poly.type
_entity_poly.pdbx_seq_one_letter_code
_entity_poly.pdbx_strand_id
1 'polypeptide(L)'
;MYQDLYQYLQWLQMCIQAQEKRISTLENTIQKLQNQLKQIQEKPTIHVDTIEYKFDQLKVETLEGTLNIGLNPNELSGIEDFAVENQSLNTPFSPKQQMRLSMKIEDAIREYLQSDLPKIVDETQRNLSIPPNESYLSFIKEDIMKQLPGRIDYHLKAYAKNGPAADDELIAKKVIDALKQEINNGVQVFLNNLPENMKGANPDEF
;
A
#
# COMPACT_ATOMS: atom_id res chain seq x y z
N MET A 1 6.20 16.03 56.16
CA MET A 1 5.70 17.32 55.63
C MET A 1 6.74 18.07 54.80
N TYR A 2 7.87 18.55 55.33
CA TYR A 2 8.86 19.28 54.50
C TYR A 2 9.62 18.39 53.50
N GLN A 3 9.86 17.11 53.85
CA GLN A 3 10.49 16.15 52.93
C GLN A 3 9.59 15.77 51.75
N ASP A 4 8.29 15.64 51.97
CA ASP A 4 7.31 15.30 50.92
C ASP A 4 7.19 16.44 49.89
N LEU A 5 7.24 17.69 50.37
CA LEU A 5 7.27 18.87 49.50
C LEU A 5 8.54 18.92 48.63
N TYR A 6 9.70 18.54 49.21
CA TYR A 6 10.96 18.52 48.48
C TYR A 6 10.99 17.43 47.41
N GLN A 7 10.46 16.23 47.71
CA GLN A 7 10.31 15.14 46.73
C GLN A 7 9.35 15.53 45.61
N TYR A 8 8.23 16.17 45.93
CA TYR A 8 7.30 16.68 44.92
C TYR A 8 7.94 17.71 43.99
N LEU A 9 8.73 18.64 44.54
CA LEU A 9 9.46 19.64 43.75
C LEU A 9 10.48 18.99 42.81
N GLN A 10 11.21 17.98 43.29
CA GLN A 10 12.16 17.23 42.47
C GLN A 10 11.47 16.47 41.33
N TRP A 11 10.34 15.82 41.62
CA TRP A 11 9.54 15.13 40.60
C TRP A 11 9.02 16.11 39.54
N LEU A 12 8.50 17.26 39.97
CA LEU A 12 8.02 18.30 39.07
C LEU A 12 9.15 18.84 38.18
N GLN A 13 10.36 19.03 38.72
CA GLN A 13 11.53 19.43 37.94
C GLN A 13 11.94 18.38 36.91
N MET A 14 11.87 17.08 37.24
CA MET A 14 12.10 16.00 36.28
C MET A 14 11.05 16.00 35.17
N CYS A 15 9.78 16.22 35.50
CA CYS A 15 8.71 16.32 34.51
C CYS A 15 8.92 17.49 33.55
N ILE A 16 9.29 18.67 34.07
CA ILE A 16 9.60 19.85 33.26
C ILE A 16 10.77 19.57 32.30
N GLN A 17 11.86 18.99 32.81
CA GLN A 17 13.03 18.66 31.97
C GLN A 17 12.70 17.64 30.87
N ALA A 18 11.88 16.63 31.20
CA ALA A 18 11.42 15.65 30.21
C ALA A 18 10.55 16.29 29.13
N GLN A 19 9.67 17.22 29.51
CA GLN A 19 8.83 17.98 28.57
C GLN A 19 9.66 18.90 27.69
N GLU A 20 10.62 19.63 28.25
CA GLU A 20 11.53 20.51 27.50
C GLU A 20 12.32 19.75 26.44
N LYS A 21 12.87 18.58 26.81
CA LYS A 21 13.57 17.70 25.86
C LYS A 21 12.65 17.23 24.74
N ARG A 22 11.40 16.88 25.06
CA ARG A 22 10.41 16.43 24.07
C ARG A 22 10.04 17.55 23.11
N ILE A 23 9.83 18.76 23.63
CA ILE A 23 9.54 19.96 22.82
C ILE A 23 10.70 20.24 21.87
N SER A 24 11.94 20.29 22.37
CA SER A 24 13.11 20.53 21.52
C SER A 24 13.28 19.47 20.43
N THR A 25 12.97 18.21 20.73
CA THR A 25 13.01 17.13 19.73
C THR A 25 11.95 17.36 18.64
N LEU A 26 10.73 17.71 19.03
CA LEU A 26 9.63 17.98 18.10
C LEU A 26 9.95 19.19 17.21
N GLU A 27 10.45 20.29 17.78
CA GLU A 27 10.87 21.49 17.04
C GLU A 27 11.93 21.16 15.98
N ASN A 28 12.95 20.39 16.35
CA ASN A 28 13.98 19.94 15.41
C ASN A 28 13.41 19.06 14.28
N THR A 29 12.40 18.24 14.58
CA THR A 29 11.76 17.38 13.60
C THR A 29 10.93 18.20 12.61
N ILE A 30 10.17 19.18 13.12
CA ILE A 30 9.41 20.13 12.30
C ILE A 30 10.35 20.91 11.39
N GLN A 31 11.48 21.40 11.90
CA GLN A 31 12.45 22.15 11.11
C GLN A 31 13.03 21.29 9.97
N LYS A 32 13.32 20.01 10.23
CA LYS A 32 13.78 19.07 9.19
C LYS A 32 12.73 18.84 8.11
N LEU A 33 11.47 18.62 8.50
CA LEU A 33 10.36 18.44 7.56
C LEU A 33 10.13 19.68 6.71
N GLN A 34 10.18 20.88 7.30
CA GLN A 34 10.08 22.14 6.56
C GLN A 34 11.19 22.30 5.53
N ASN A 35 12.43 21.92 5.88
CA ASN A 35 13.55 21.96 4.94
C ASN A 35 13.38 20.95 3.80
N GLN A 36 12.88 19.74 4.08
CA GLN A 36 12.57 18.74 3.05
C GLN A 36 11.46 19.21 2.10
N LEU A 37 10.41 19.86 2.63
CA LEU A 37 9.35 20.44 1.81
C LEU A 37 9.87 21.54 0.89
N LYS A 38 10.74 22.43 1.37
CA LYS A 38 11.39 23.45 0.53
C LYS A 38 12.21 22.83 -0.60
N GLN A 39 12.98 21.78 -0.32
CA GLN A 39 13.77 21.06 -1.35
C GLN A 39 12.90 20.38 -2.42
N ILE A 40 11.69 19.95 -2.07
CA ILE A 40 10.74 19.38 -3.03
C ILE A 40 10.10 20.50 -3.86
N GLN A 41 9.81 21.64 -3.25
CA GLN A 41 9.20 22.79 -3.91
C GLN A 41 10.16 23.51 -4.89
N GLU A 42 11.47 23.45 -4.64
CA GLU A 42 12.51 23.99 -5.53
C GLU A 42 12.83 23.10 -6.74
N LYS A 43 12.35 21.84 -6.78
CA LYS A 43 12.42 21.04 -8.00
C LYS A 43 11.30 21.50 -8.94
N PRO A 44 11.60 21.89 -10.20
CA PRO A 44 10.59 22.39 -11.10
C PRO A 44 9.53 21.30 -11.31
N THR A 45 8.29 21.63 -10.96
CA THR A 45 7.11 20.89 -11.37
C THR A 45 7.08 20.90 -12.89
N ILE A 46 7.09 19.72 -13.50
CA ILE A 46 6.91 19.58 -14.95
C ILE A 46 5.49 20.06 -15.23
N HIS A 47 5.35 21.34 -15.61
CA HIS A 47 4.11 21.87 -16.14
C HIS A 47 3.84 21.16 -17.46
N VAL A 48 2.81 20.31 -17.47
CA VAL A 48 2.23 19.82 -18.72
C VAL A 48 1.38 20.97 -19.24
N ASP A 49 1.99 21.82 -20.08
CA ASP A 49 1.26 22.87 -20.78
C ASP A 49 0.20 22.22 -21.68
N THR A 50 -0.99 22.81 -21.68
CA THR A 50 -2.16 22.40 -22.47
C THR A 50 -1.77 22.18 -23.92
N ILE A 51 -1.90 20.94 -24.41
CA ILE A 51 -1.67 20.62 -25.82
C ILE A 51 -2.87 21.14 -26.62
N GLU A 52 -2.81 22.40 -27.06
CA GLU A 52 -3.75 22.95 -28.05
C GLU A 52 -3.41 22.40 -29.43
N TYR A 53 -4.31 21.55 -29.92
CA TYR A 53 -4.20 20.90 -31.22
C TYR A 53 -4.77 21.82 -32.32
N LYS A 54 -3.88 22.47 -33.10
CA LYS A 54 -4.26 23.16 -34.34
C LYS A 54 -4.17 22.19 -35.52
N PHE A 55 -5.33 21.84 -36.07
CA PHE A 55 -5.47 21.08 -37.31
C PHE A 55 -5.16 22.01 -38.50
N ASP A 56 -3.96 21.89 -39.07
CA ASP A 56 -3.69 22.38 -40.41
C ASP A 56 -3.90 21.23 -41.41
N GLN A 57 -4.78 21.45 -42.39
CA GLN A 57 -5.11 20.46 -43.41
C GLN A 57 -3.95 20.32 -44.39
N LEU A 58 -3.12 19.28 -44.20
CA LEU A 58 -2.10 18.94 -45.19
C LEU A 58 -2.67 17.96 -46.24
N LYS A 59 -2.72 18.47 -47.47
CA LYS A 59 -3.10 17.79 -48.72
C LYS A 59 -2.11 16.65 -49.02
N VAL A 60 -2.63 15.45 -49.18
CA VAL A 60 -1.86 14.23 -49.43
C VAL A 60 -1.43 14.19 -50.90
N GLU A 61 -0.12 14.19 -51.13
CA GLU A 61 0.48 13.63 -52.34
C GLU A 61 1.31 12.40 -51.93
N THR A 62 1.09 11.31 -52.66
CA THR A 62 1.71 9.97 -52.63
C THR A 62 3.23 10.01 -52.38
N LEU A 63 3.91 9.06 -51.75
CA LEU A 63 3.78 7.61 -51.60
C LEU A 63 4.67 7.21 -50.38
N GLU A 64 4.34 6.08 -49.75
CA GLU A 64 5.05 5.42 -48.61
C GLU A 64 4.52 5.74 -47.19
N GLY A 65 4.01 4.69 -46.54
CA GLY A 65 3.65 4.67 -45.11
C GLY A 65 2.17 4.35 -44.85
N THR A 66 1.84 3.07 -44.66
CA THR A 66 0.51 2.58 -44.29
C THR A 66 0.09 3.13 -42.92
N LEU A 67 -0.87 4.04 -42.90
CA LEU A 67 -1.61 4.47 -41.71
C LEU A 67 -2.78 3.50 -41.48
N ASN A 68 -2.64 2.61 -40.50
CA ASN A 68 -3.79 1.90 -39.91
C ASN A 68 -3.99 2.40 -38.48
N ILE A 69 -4.95 3.31 -38.35
CA ILE A 69 -5.62 3.63 -37.10
C ILE A 69 -6.40 2.38 -36.69
N GLY A 70 -6.01 1.74 -35.58
CA GLY A 70 -6.84 0.73 -34.92
C GLY A 70 -6.07 -0.47 -34.36
N LEU A 71 -5.88 -0.45 -33.04
CA LEU A 71 -5.94 -1.56 -32.07
C LEU A 71 -5.19 -2.87 -32.41
N ASN A 72 -4.20 -3.25 -31.59
CA ASN A 72 -3.90 -4.66 -31.31
C ASN A 72 -2.97 -4.85 -30.09
N PRO A 73 -3.11 -5.92 -29.28
CA PRO A 73 -2.29 -6.20 -28.10
C PRO A 73 -0.80 -6.51 -28.37
N ASN A 74 -0.36 -6.40 -29.62
CA ASN A 74 1.00 -6.76 -30.04
C ASN A 74 1.92 -5.54 -30.30
N GLU A 75 1.47 -4.31 -30.05
CA GLU A 75 2.29 -3.08 -30.20
C GLU A 75 2.77 -2.50 -28.85
N LEU A 76 3.15 -3.35 -27.89
CA LEU A 76 3.84 -2.95 -26.66
C LEU A 76 5.37 -2.82 -26.84
N SER A 77 5.87 -2.95 -28.07
CA SER A 77 7.29 -3.04 -28.40
C SER A 77 8.02 -1.69 -28.47
N GLY A 78 7.33 -0.56 -28.28
CA GLY A 78 7.91 0.79 -28.42
C GLY A 78 8.49 1.43 -27.15
N ILE A 79 8.49 0.75 -26.01
CA ILE A 79 9.18 1.23 -24.78
C ILE A 79 10.46 0.40 -24.63
N GLU A 80 11.41 0.62 -25.53
CA GLU A 80 12.73 -0.02 -25.52
C GLU A 80 13.82 0.83 -24.85
N ASP A 81 13.58 2.11 -24.54
CA ASP A 81 14.65 3.04 -24.14
C ASP A 81 14.63 3.52 -22.67
N PHE A 82 14.30 2.61 -21.75
CA PHE A 82 14.56 2.83 -20.31
C PHE A 82 15.28 1.63 -19.68
N ALA A 83 16.31 1.13 -20.37
CA ALA A 83 17.27 0.19 -19.81
C ALA A 83 18.26 0.95 -18.91
N VAL A 84 17.84 1.26 -17.68
CA VAL A 84 18.78 1.50 -16.59
C VAL A 84 19.50 0.18 -16.35
N GLU A 85 20.85 0.20 -16.38
CA GLU A 85 21.75 -0.95 -16.25
C GLU A 85 21.23 -2.02 -15.28
N ASN A 86 20.63 -3.08 -15.84
CA ASN A 86 20.12 -4.20 -15.09
C ASN A 86 21.30 -5.07 -14.66
N GLN A 87 21.71 -4.96 -13.39
CA GLN A 87 22.20 -6.12 -12.67
C GLN A 87 21.14 -7.22 -12.84
N SER A 88 21.50 -8.29 -13.53
CA SER A 88 20.66 -9.45 -13.80
C SER A 88 20.29 -10.18 -12.52
N LEU A 89 19.35 -9.62 -11.76
CA LEU A 89 18.56 -10.37 -10.82
C LEU A 89 17.72 -11.34 -11.65
N ASN A 90 18.00 -12.64 -11.53
CA ASN A 90 17.17 -13.73 -12.04
C ASN A 90 15.75 -13.57 -11.47
N THR A 91 14.98 -12.70 -12.09
CA THR A 91 13.58 -12.44 -11.79
C THR A 91 12.79 -13.12 -12.89
N PRO A 92 11.97 -14.12 -12.54
CA PRO A 92 11.27 -14.92 -13.54
C PRO A 92 10.13 -14.17 -14.26
N PHE A 93 9.86 -12.91 -13.90
CA PHE A 93 8.99 -11.99 -14.63
C PHE A 93 9.77 -10.79 -15.12
N SER A 94 9.41 -10.26 -16.30
CA SER A 94 9.89 -8.93 -16.68
C SER A 94 9.34 -7.87 -15.72
N PRO A 95 10.06 -6.75 -15.49
CA PRO A 95 9.57 -5.66 -14.64
C PRO A 95 8.18 -5.16 -15.05
N LYS A 96 7.88 -5.12 -16.36
CA LYS A 96 6.58 -4.73 -16.91
C LYS A 96 5.47 -5.72 -16.53
N GLN A 97 5.72 -7.03 -16.67
CA GLN A 97 4.74 -8.05 -16.28
C GLN A 97 4.48 -8.04 -14.77
N GLN A 98 5.55 -7.94 -13.97
CA GLN A 98 5.41 -7.88 -12.52
C GLN A 98 4.57 -6.67 -12.08
N MET A 99 4.81 -5.50 -12.65
CA MET A 99 4.02 -4.30 -12.35
C MET A 99 2.53 -4.48 -12.70
N ARG A 100 2.23 -5.03 -13.89
CA ARG A 100 0.84 -5.27 -14.33
C ARG A 100 0.11 -6.26 -13.43
N LEU A 101 0.77 -7.37 -13.09
CA LEU A 101 0.22 -8.39 -12.20
C LEU A 101 -0.02 -7.81 -10.80
N SER A 102 0.96 -7.10 -10.25
CA SER A 102 0.85 -6.49 -8.92
C SER A 102 -0.31 -5.51 -8.84
N MET A 103 -0.45 -4.60 -9.81
CA MET A 103 -1.58 -3.65 -9.86
C MET A 103 -2.92 -4.39 -9.93
N LYS A 104 -3.07 -5.36 -10.84
CA LYS A 104 -4.33 -6.12 -10.99
C LYS A 104 -4.72 -6.86 -9.70
N ILE A 105 -3.74 -7.49 -9.05
CA ILE A 105 -3.97 -8.22 -7.80
C ILE A 105 -4.31 -7.25 -6.67
N GLU A 106 -3.60 -6.12 -6.58
CA GLU A 106 -3.81 -5.12 -5.55
C GLU A 106 -5.22 -4.52 -5.64
N ASP A 107 -5.68 -4.14 -6.84
CA ASP A 107 -7.02 -3.60 -7.06
C ASP A 107 -8.10 -4.60 -6.66
N ALA A 108 -7.95 -5.87 -7.07
CA ALA A 108 -8.90 -6.93 -6.73
C ALA A 108 -8.98 -7.20 -5.22
N ILE A 109 -7.85 -7.13 -4.51
CA ILE A 109 -7.83 -7.29 -3.05
C ILE A 109 -8.39 -6.04 -2.36
N ARG A 110 -8.12 -4.83 -2.85
CA ARG A 110 -8.70 -3.60 -2.31
C ARG A 110 -10.23 -3.63 -2.38
N GLU A 111 -10.79 -4.08 -3.50
CA GLU A 111 -12.23 -4.28 -3.65
C GLU A 111 -12.76 -5.29 -2.62
N TYR A 112 -12.12 -6.46 -2.52
CA TYR A 112 -12.49 -7.50 -1.55
C TYR A 112 -12.47 -7.00 -0.09
N LEU A 113 -11.50 -6.15 0.28
CA LEU A 113 -11.41 -5.54 1.61
C LEU A 113 -12.51 -4.51 1.88
N GLN A 114 -13.15 -3.96 0.84
CA GLN A 114 -14.29 -3.07 0.98
C GLN A 114 -15.62 -3.84 1.05
N SER A 115 -15.78 -4.89 0.24
CA SER A 115 -17.05 -5.61 0.11
C SER A 115 -17.23 -6.78 1.09
N ASP A 116 -16.20 -7.61 1.24
CA ASP A 116 -16.32 -8.93 1.86
C ASP A 116 -15.71 -8.97 3.26
N LEU A 117 -14.59 -8.27 3.48
CA LEU A 117 -13.93 -8.22 4.79
C LEU A 117 -14.88 -7.85 5.95
N PRO A 118 -15.76 -6.84 5.84
CA PRO A 118 -16.71 -6.52 6.92
C PRO A 118 -17.59 -7.71 7.29
N LYS A 119 -18.11 -8.43 6.28
CA LYS A 119 -18.97 -9.61 6.49
C LYS A 119 -18.21 -10.74 7.19
N ILE A 120 -16.96 -10.97 6.77
CA ILE A 120 -16.10 -12.01 7.34
C ILE A 120 -15.76 -11.71 8.80
N VAL A 121 -15.45 -10.46 9.12
CA VAL A 121 -15.20 -10.01 10.50
C VAL A 121 -16.45 -10.21 11.35
N ASP A 122 -17.61 -9.74 10.87
CA ASP A 122 -18.88 -9.88 11.58
C ASP A 122 -19.27 -11.34 11.83
N GLU A 123 -19.12 -12.20 10.81
CA GLU A 123 -19.36 -13.65 10.93
C GLU A 123 -18.42 -14.30 11.93
N THR A 124 -17.13 -13.95 11.89
CA THR A 124 -16.13 -14.50 12.79
C THR A 124 -16.37 -14.05 14.23
N GLN A 125 -16.74 -12.79 14.46
CA GLN A 125 -17.11 -12.27 15.78
C GLN A 125 -18.32 -13.02 16.34
N ARG A 126 -19.36 -13.25 15.54
CA ARG A 126 -20.52 -14.06 15.96
C ARG A 126 -20.12 -15.48 16.32
N ASN A 127 -19.31 -16.13 15.48
CA ASN A 127 -18.86 -17.51 15.69
C ASN A 127 -18.01 -17.66 16.96
N LEU A 128 -17.20 -16.66 17.29
CA LEU A 128 -16.35 -16.64 18.49
C LEU A 128 -17.03 -15.99 19.71
N SER A 129 -18.30 -15.58 19.60
CA SER A 129 -19.04 -14.85 20.65
C SER A 129 -18.32 -13.59 21.16
N ILE A 130 -17.62 -12.89 20.26
CA ILE A 130 -16.92 -11.63 20.54
C ILE A 130 -17.89 -10.47 20.25
N PRO A 131 -18.00 -9.46 21.14
CA PRO A 131 -18.87 -8.32 20.90
C PRO A 131 -18.43 -7.54 19.64
N PRO A 132 -19.39 -6.96 18.87
CA PRO A 132 -19.08 -6.10 17.73
C PRO A 132 -18.21 -4.93 18.15
N ASN A 133 -17.18 -4.61 17.36
CA ASN A 133 -16.28 -3.49 17.61
C ASN A 133 -15.77 -2.96 16.27
N GLU A 134 -16.16 -1.73 15.93
CA GLU A 134 -15.81 -1.08 14.65
C GLU A 134 -14.30 -0.84 14.49
N SER A 135 -13.57 -0.79 15.61
CA SER A 135 -12.13 -0.59 15.62
C SER A 135 -11.39 -1.80 15.03
N TYR A 136 -11.88 -3.03 15.26
CA TYR A 136 -11.24 -4.24 14.72
C TYR A 136 -11.21 -4.26 13.21
N LEU A 137 -12.32 -3.90 12.56
CA LEU A 137 -12.40 -3.84 11.11
C LEU A 137 -11.34 -2.88 10.54
N SER A 138 -11.20 -1.71 11.17
CA SER A 138 -10.25 -0.69 10.76
C SER A 138 -8.80 -1.15 10.93
N PHE A 139 -8.47 -1.77 12.08
CA PHE A 139 -7.14 -2.30 12.34
C PHE A 139 -6.76 -3.44 11.40
N ILE A 140 -7.65 -4.42 11.22
CA ILE A 140 -7.43 -5.55 10.32
C ILE A 140 -7.23 -5.05 8.90
N LYS A 141 -8.07 -4.13 8.42
CA LYS A 141 -7.96 -3.55 7.08
C LYS A 141 -6.64 -2.82 6.90
N GLU A 142 -6.22 -1.99 7.84
CA GLU A 142 -4.97 -1.24 7.76
C GLU A 142 -3.74 -2.17 7.75
N ASP A 143 -3.74 -3.20 8.60
CA ASP A 143 -2.64 -4.17 8.66
C ASP A 143 -2.53 -4.98 7.36
N ILE A 144 -3.65 -5.49 6.82
CA ILE A 144 -3.66 -6.19 5.53
C ILE A 144 -3.13 -5.26 4.43
N MET A 145 -3.57 -4.00 4.39
CA MET A 145 -3.11 -3.05 3.39
C MET A 145 -1.60 -2.77 3.47
N LYS A 146 -1.03 -2.71 4.67
CA LYS A 146 0.42 -2.54 4.87
C LYS A 146 1.21 -3.77 4.42
N GLN A 147 0.68 -4.96 4.65
CA GLN A 147 1.36 -6.22 4.32
C GLN A 147 1.19 -6.64 2.86
N LEU A 148 0.11 -6.19 2.19
CA LEU A 148 -0.30 -6.63 0.86
C LEU A 148 0.81 -6.55 -0.20
N PRO A 149 1.57 -5.45 -0.37
CA PRO A 149 2.60 -5.37 -1.40
C PRO A 149 3.68 -6.46 -1.28
N GLY A 150 4.12 -6.73 -0.04
CA GLY A 150 5.11 -7.77 0.24
C GLY A 150 4.56 -9.18 0.01
N ARG A 151 3.28 -9.41 0.33
CA ARG A 151 2.61 -10.69 0.10
C ARG A 151 2.41 -10.98 -1.39
N ILE A 152 2.03 -9.97 -2.19
CA ILE A 152 1.93 -10.10 -3.64
C ILE A 152 3.28 -10.50 -4.25
N ASP A 153 4.35 -9.80 -3.90
CA ASP A 153 5.70 -10.10 -4.39
C ASP A 153 6.14 -11.53 -4.01
N TYR A 154 5.88 -11.96 -2.77
CA TYR A 154 6.16 -13.31 -2.30
C TYR A 154 5.44 -14.38 -3.15
N HIS A 155 4.12 -14.22 -3.34
CA HIS A 155 3.32 -15.18 -4.09
C HIS A 155 3.73 -15.22 -5.57
N LEU A 156 3.95 -14.06 -6.20
CA LEU A 156 4.44 -14.00 -7.58
C LEU A 156 5.77 -14.74 -7.73
N LYS A 157 6.76 -14.48 -6.86
CA LYS A 157 8.05 -15.18 -6.87
C LYS A 157 7.90 -16.69 -6.66
N ALA A 158 6.98 -17.12 -5.80
CA ALA A 158 6.73 -18.54 -5.55
C ALA A 158 6.14 -19.24 -6.79
N TYR A 159 5.18 -18.62 -7.46
CA TYR A 159 4.59 -19.17 -8.70
C TYR A 159 5.61 -19.30 -9.82
N ALA A 160 6.48 -18.31 -9.93
CA ALA A 160 7.45 -18.24 -11.00
C ALA A 160 8.61 -19.24 -10.86
N LYS A 161 8.81 -19.81 -9.66
CA LYS A 161 9.71 -20.96 -9.43
C LYS A 161 9.09 -22.30 -9.84
N ASN A 162 7.77 -22.39 -9.94
CA ASN A 162 7.03 -23.66 -10.06
C ASN A 162 6.58 -24.01 -11.49
N GLY A 163 7.04 -23.29 -12.53
CA GLY A 163 6.88 -23.67 -13.94
C GLY A 163 6.49 -22.50 -14.87
N PRO A 164 6.76 -22.61 -16.19
CA PRO A 164 6.65 -21.48 -17.11
C PRO A 164 5.23 -21.31 -17.68
N ALA A 165 4.92 -20.06 -18.04
CA ALA A 165 3.85 -19.63 -18.96
C ALA A 165 2.40 -20.02 -18.57
N ALA A 166 2.01 -19.85 -17.31
CA ALA A 166 0.60 -19.63 -17.03
C ALA A 166 0.22 -18.23 -17.53
N ASP A 167 -0.94 -18.13 -18.18
CA ASP A 167 -1.57 -16.85 -18.56
C ASP A 167 -1.55 -15.89 -17.36
N ASP A 168 -1.20 -14.62 -17.59
CA ASP A 168 -1.18 -13.56 -16.58
C ASP A 168 -2.53 -13.51 -15.83
N GLU A 169 -3.63 -13.77 -16.54
CA GLU A 169 -4.98 -13.90 -15.98
C GLU A 169 -5.07 -15.02 -14.93
N LEU A 170 -4.50 -16.17 -15.23
CA LEU A 170 -4.54 -17.37 -14.40
C LEU A 170 -3.59 -17.25 -13.21
N ILE A 171 -2.44 -16.62 -13.40
CA ILE A 171 -1.51 -16.26 -12.31
C ILE A 171 -2.20 -15.30 -11.35
N ALA A 172 -2.72 -14.18 -11.85
CA ALA A 172 -3.40 -13.18 -11.04
C ALA A 172 -4.56 -13.82 -10.25
N LYS A 173 -5.40 -14.62 -10.91
CA LYS A 173 -6.51 -15.31 -10.25
C LYS A 173 -6.04 -16.22 -9.10
N LYS A 174 -5.03 -17.05 -9.33
CA LYS A 174 -4.48 -17.94 -8.30
C LYS A 174 -3.90 -17.18 -7.11
N VAL A 175 -3.19 -16.08 -7.37
CA VAL A 175 -2.64 -15.26 -6.29
C VAL A 175 -3.76 -14.56 -5.51
N ILE A 176 -4.77 -14.03 -6.20
CA ILE A 176 -5.95 -13.43 -5.57
C ILE A 176 -6.66 -14.44 -4.67
N ASP A 177 -6.92 -15.66 -5.16
CA ASP A 177 -7.61 -16.70 -4.39
C ASP A 177 -6.80 -17.12 -3.16
N ALA A 178 -5.47 -17.26 -3.30
CA ALA A 178 -4.58 -17.56 -2.19
C ALA A 178 -4.59 -16.45 -1.12
N LEU A 179 -4.51 -15.19 -1.55
CA LEU A 179 -4.55 -14.03 -0.65
C LEU A 179 -5.91 -13.90 0.07
N LYS A 180 -7.02 -14.16 -0.62
CA LYS A 180 -8.36 -14.17 0.00
C LYS A 180 -8.46 -15.22 1.11
N GLN A 181 -7.95 -16.43 0.86
CA GLN A 181 -7.88 -17.48 1.88
C GLN A 181 -6.97 -17.09 3.04
N GLU A 182 -5.81 -16.51 2.76
CA GLU A 182 -4.86 -16.03 3.76
C GLU A 182 -5.48 -14.94 4.64
N ILE A 183 -6.20 -13.99 4.04
CA ILE A 183 -6.95 -12.94 4.77
C ILE A 183 -8.01 -13.57 5.68
N ASN A 184 -8.81 -14.51 5.18
CA ASN A 184 -9.86 -15.15 5.98
C ASN A 184 -9.27 -15.89 7.20
N ASN A 185 -8.20 -16.64 6.98
CA ASN A 185 -7.49 -17.32 8.07
C ASN A 185 -6.87 -16.31 9.04
N GLY A 186 -6.29 -15.23 8.52
CA GLY A 186 -5.71 -14.14 9.31
C GLY A 186 -6.73 -13.48 10.24
N VAL A 187 -7.94 -13.20 9.74
CA VAL A 187 -9.05 -12.65 10.54
C VAL A 187 -9.44 -13.60 11.68
N GLN A 188 -9.57 -14.90 11.38
CA GLN A 188 -9.88 -15.90 12.42
C GLN A 188 -8.80 -15.98 13.49
N VAL A 189 -7.53 -16.04 13.08
CA VAL A 189 -6.39 -16.10 14.00
C VAL A 189 -6.31 -14.83 14.85
N PHE A 190 -6.49 -13.66 14.25
CA PHE A 190 -6.46 -12.38 14.95
C PHE A 190 -7.55 -12.30 16.03
N LEU A 191 -8.81 -12.57 15.65
CA LEU A 191 -9.94 -12.49 16.58
C LEU A 191 -9.87 -13.56 17.68
N ASN A 192 -9.40 -14.77 17.36
CA ASN A 192 -9.25 -15.84 18.34
C ASN A 192 -8.17 -15.52 19.39
N ASN A 193 -7.09 -14.85 18.99
CA ASN A 193 -5.98 -14.47 19.87
C ASN A 193 -6.11 -13.05 20.45
N LEU A 194 -7.30 -12.44 20.38
CA LEU A 194 -7.53 -11.14 21.02
C LEU A 194 -7.22 -11.24 22.53
N PRO A 195 -6.40 -10.33 23.08
CA PRO A 195 -6.14 -10.32 24.50
C PRO A 195 -7.44 -9.95 25.25
N GLU A 196 -7.64 -10.55 26.43
CA GLU A 196 -8.88 -10.45 27.22
C GLU A 196 -9.33 -8.99 27.46
N ASN A 197 -8.38 -8.07 27.63
CA ASN A 197 -8.65 -6.64 27.81
C ASN A 197 -9.22 -5.94 26.58
N MET A 198 -9.06 -6.52 25.38
CA MET A 198 -9.63 -5.98 24.14
C MET A 198 -11.00 -6.57 23.82
N LYS A 199 -11.32 -7.78 24.30
CA LYS A 199 -12.58 -8.50 24.00
C LYS A 199 -13.85 -7.85 24.60
N GLY A 200 -13.72 -6.82 25.43
CA GLY A 200 -14.85 -6.18 26.10
C GLY A 200 -14.67 -4.70 26.44
N ALA A 201 -13.65 -4.02 25.90
CA ALA A 201 -13.50 -2.59 26.12
C ALA A 201 -14.57 -1.82 25.32
N ASN A 202 -15.57 -1.29 26.02
CA ASN A 202 -16.45 -0.27 25.48
C ASN A 202 -15.59 0.92 25.00
N PRO A 203 -15.84 1.50 23.82
CA PRO A 203 -15.08 2.66 23.34
C PRO A 203 -15.23 3.92 24.21
N ASP A 204 -16.14 3.92 25.19
CA ASP A 204 -16.46 5.07 26.04
C ASP A 204 -15.56 5.21 27.29
N GLU A 205 -14.51 4.40 27.46
CA GLU A 205 -13.63 4.44 28.65
C GLU A 205 -12.15 4.82 28.40
N PHE A 206 -11.79 5.37 27.24
CA PHE A 206 -10.46 5.92 27.01
C PHE A 206 -10.46 7.34 26.41
#